data_AF-A0A1H7H683-F1
#
_entry.id   AF-A0A1H7H683-F1
#
_cell.length_a   1.000
_cell.length_b   1.000
_cell.length_c   1.000
_cell.angle_alpha   90.00
_cell.angle_beta   90.00
_cell.angle_gamma   90.00
#
_symmetry.space_group_name_H-M   'P 1'
#
loop_
_entity.id
_entity.type
_entity.pdbx_description
1 polymer ?
#
loop_
_entity_poly.entity_id
_entity_poly.type
_entity_poly.pdbx_seq_one_letter_code
_entity_poly.pdbx_strand_id
1 'polypeptide(L)'
;MKYNYLLIFLFLTSYSIFAQIEEQELDSVSEKMIIISGDSLLQNSIALEEAYVFGKLKFSSYDDKLRYYILRRKTEKVYPYAKLAAERLVELNDSLADIKNTRKRRKYTKKVQKYIEEEFSEELKKLTRTEGQILVKLIYRQTGTTAFDLVKDLRNGWRAFWYNTTAKFFKISIKEEFHPDVIEEDYLIEDILQRAFSNGKLERQATVLDYDYDKLYNKWKKTTKKLKN
;
A
#
# COMPACT_ATOMS: atom_id res chain seq x y z
N MET A 1 65.52 -25.96 48.01
CA MET A 1 65.08 -25.33 46.74
C MET A 1 63.73 -25.83 46.20
N LYS A 2 63.06 -26.85 46.77
CA LYS A 2 61.77 -27.36 46.23
C LYS A 2 60.55 -26.48 46.57
N TYR A 3 60.55 -25.77 47.70
CA TYR A 3 59.43 -24.90 48.11
C TYR A 3 59.32 -23.58 47.32
N ASN A 4 60.42 -23.10 46.72
CA ASN A 4 60.41 -21.84 45.96
C ASN A 4 59.59 -21.95 44.67
N TYR A 5 59.58 -23.11 44.02
CA TYR A 5 58.75 -23.33 42.82
C TYR A 5 57.25 -23.38 43.15
N LEU A 6 56.91 -23.84 44.36
CA LEU A 6 55.53 -23.93 44.83
C LEU A 6 54.95 -22.53 45.13
N LEU A 7 55.77 -21.64 45.71
CA LEU A 7 55.41 -20.23 45.92
C LEU A 7 55.24 -19.46 44.59
N ILE A 8 56.09 -19.71 43.60
CA ILE A 8 55.99 -19.09 42.27
C ILE A 8 54.72 -19.55 41.55
N PHE A 9 54.38 -20.84 41.65
CA PHE A 9 53.15 -21.39 41.09
C PHE A 9 51.89 -20.77 41.73
N LEU A 10 51.90 -20.57 43.05
CA LEU A 10 50.80 -19.95 43.79
C LEU A 10 50.63 -18.46 43.45
N PHE A 11 51.72 -17.77 43.08
CA PHE A 11 51.69 -16.36 42.64
C PHE A 11 51.20 -16.22 41.18
N LEU A 12 51.41 -17.23 40.34
CA LEU A 12 50.94 -17.23 38.95
C LEU A 12 49.44 -17.51 38.84
N THR A 13 48.86 -18.28 39.76
CA THR A 13 47.42 -18.59 39.76
C THR A 13 46.56 -17.47 40.35
N SER A 14 47.12 -16.58 41.18
CA SER A 14 46.38 -15.43 41.74
C SER A 14 46.04 -14.36 40.70
N TYR A 15 46.79 -14.27 39.59
CA TYR A 15 46.48 -13.35 38.49
C TYR A 15 45.25 -13.77 37.67
N SER A 16 44.83 -15.04 37.73
CA SER A 16 43.65 -15.53 37.00
C SER A 16 42.33 -15.20 37.70
N ILE A 17 42.34 -14.69 38.94
CA ILE A 17 41.13 -14.43 39.73
C ILE A 17 40.53 -13.04 39.43
N PHE A 18 41.29 -12.13 38.81
CA PHE A 18 40.82 -10.77 38.46
C PHE A 18 40.12 -10.65 37.09
N ALA A 19 39.74 -11.76 36.47
CA ALA A 19 39.05 -11.77 35.16
C ALA A 19 37.51 -11.78 35.25
N GLN A 20 36.94 -11.57 36.45
CA GLN A 20 35.50 -11.42 36.58
C GLN A 20 35.10 -10.05 36.01
N ILE A 21 34.50 -10.06 34.82
CA ILE A 21 33.77 -8.91 34.28
C ILE A 21 32.60 -8.70 35.22
N GLU A 22 32.56 -7.56 35.90
CA GLU A 22 31.42 -7.15 36.71
C GLU A 22 30.20 -7.14 35.78
N GLU A 23 29.27 -8.07 35.98
CA GLU A 23 28.02 -8.12 35.24
C GLU A 23 27.24 -6.89 35.70
N GLN A 24 27.35 -5.81 34.93
CA GLN A 24 26.67 -4.57 35.20
C GLN A 24 25.18 -4.90 35.26
N GLU A 25 24.58 -4.83 36.46
CA GLU A 25 23.14 -4.96 36.59
C GLU A 25 22.55 -3.94 35.62
N LEU A 26 21.83 -4.44 34.61
CA LEU A 26 20.97 -3.60 33.80
C LEU A 26 19.92 -3.08 34.76
N ASP A 27 20.22 -1.95 35.40
CA ASP A 27 19.24 -1.13 36.08
C ASP A 27 18.08 -1.04 35.09
N SER A 28 16.88 -1.44 35.52
CA SER A 28 15.72 -1.71 34.62
C SER A 28 15.24 -0.46 33.84
N VAL A 29 15.99 0.64 33.95
CA VAL A 29 15.77 1.96 33.39
C VAL A 29 16.87 2.34 32.37
N SER A 30 17.75 1.43 31.93
CA SER A 30 18.56 1.70 30.73
C SER A 30 17.64 1.66 29.50
N GLU A 31 17.02 2.79 29.17
CA GLU A 31 16.15 2.94 28.01
C GLU A 31 16.93 2.56 26.75
N LYS A 32 16.53 1.47 26.09
CA LYS A 32 17.16 0.99 24.87
C LYS A 32 16.84 1.96 23.74
N MET A 33 17.69 2.96 23.56
CA MET A 33 17.54 3.96 22.50
C MET A 33 17.73 3.29 21.14
N ILE A 34 16.76 3.51 20.24
CA ILE A 34 16.76 2.99 18.87
C ILE A 34 17.13 4.13 17.93
N ILE A 35 18.18 3.92 17.14
CA ILE A 35 18.56 4.81 16.05
C ILE A 35 17.95 4.23 14.77
N ILE A 36 16.98 4.93 14.19
CA ILE A 36 16.38 4.58 12.90
C ILE A 36 17.18 5.28 11.79
N SER A 37 17.63 4.52 10.79
CA SER A 37 18.40 5.06 9.66
C SER A 37 17.65 6.20 8.96
N GLY A 38 18.20 7.41 9.01
CA GLY A 38 17.62 8.61 8.39
C GLY A 38 16.81 9.50 9.34
N ASP A 39 16.63 9.09 10.59
CA ASP A 39 16.08 9.94 11.65
C ASP A 39 17.23 10.47 12.54
N SER A 40 17.12 11.72 12.96
CA SER A 40 18.10 12.37 13.84
C SER A 40 17.69 12.31 15.32
N LEU A 41 16.46 11.89 15.59
CA LEU A 41 15.93 11.76 16.95
C LEU A 41 16.13 10.34 17.47
N LEU A 42 16.63 10.23 18.70
CA LEU A 42 16.68 8.98 19.45
C LEU A 42 15.28 8.66 19.95
N GLN A 43 14.75 7.50 19.56
CA GLN A 43 13.42 7.06 19.98
C GLN A 43 13.53 5.84 20.90
N ASN A 44 12.67 5.80 21.92
CA ASN A 44 12.62 4.68 22.86
C ASN A 44 11.71 3.53 22.38
N SER A 45 11.00 3.72 21.26
CA SER A 45 10.09 2.73 20.68
C SER A 45 9.91 2.95 19.18
N ILE A 46 9.62 1.88 18.43
CA ILE A 46 9.24 1.96 17.02
C ILE A 46 7.71 1.89 16.93
N ALA A 47 7.07 2.93 16.39
CA ALA A 47 5.66 2.89 16.05
C ALA A 47 5.46 1.95 14.84
N LEU A 48 4.76 0.83 15.05
CA LEU A 48 4.41 -0.10 13.99
C LEU A 48 3.13 0.33 13.30
N GLU A 49 3.06 0.11 11.99
CA GLU A 49 1.80 0.27 11.26
C GLU A 49 0.79 -0.80 11.69
N GLU A 50 -0.49 -0.42 11.73
CA GLU A 50 -1.57 -1.35 12.00
C GLU A 50 -1.64 -2.45 10.93
N ALA A 51 -1.59 -3.69 11.40
CA ALA A 51 -1.66 -4.88 10.57
C ALA A 51 -2.90 -5.71 10.92
N TYR A 52 -3.71 -6.01 9.92
CA TYR A 52 -4.89 -6.86 10.07
C TYR A 52 -4.52 -8.34 9.99
N VAL A 53 -5.08 -9.12 10.92
CA VAL A 53 -4.96 -10.59 10.93
C VAL A 53 -6.22 -11.20 10.34
N PHE A 54 -6.05 -11.89 9.21
CA PHE A 54 -7.17 -12.41 8.44
C PHE A 54 -7.47 -13.88 8.72
N GLY A 55 -8.71 -14.17 9.08
CA GLY A 55 -9.22 -15.54 9.11
C GLY A 55 -9.37 -16.14 7.71
N LYS A 56 -9.54 -17.48 7.67
CA LYS A 56 -9.82 -18.23 6.44
C LYS A 56 -11.09 -17.73 5.75
N LEU A 57 -11.04 -17.60 4.43
CA LEU A 57 -12.19 -17.23 3.60
C LEU A 57 -13.27 -18.32 3.66
N LYS A 58 -14.52 -17.90 3.81
CA LYS A 58 -15.70 -18.77 3.82
C LYS A 58 -16.71 -18.24 2.81
N PHE A 59 -17.19 -19.10 1.92
CA PHE A 59 -18.15 -18.74 0.86
C PHE A 59 -19.48 -19.45 1.09
N SER A 60 -20.57 -18.88 0.57
CA SER A 60 -21.90 -19.50 0.67
C SER A 60 -22.14 -20.52 -0.44
N SER A 61 -21.69 -20.18 -1.66
CA SER A 61 -21.76 -21.01 -2.86
C SER A 61 -20.39 -21.16 -3.52
N TYR A 62 -20.27 -22.14 -4.42
CA TYR A 62 -19.15 -22.24 -5.36
C TYR A 62 -19.06 -21.01 -6.27
N ASP A 63 -20.20 -20.44 -6.67
CA ASP A 63 -20.23 -19.27 -7.55
C ASP A 63 -19.67 -18.02 -6.85
N ASP A 64 -20.00 -17.83 -5.56
CA ASP A 64 -19.42 -16.75 -4.75
C ASP A 64 -17.90 -16.90 -4.62
N LYS A 65 -17.46 -18.14 -4.40
CA LYS A 65 -16.03 -18.48 -4.33
C LYS A 65 -15.36 -18.09 -5.65
N LEU A 66 -15.91 -18.51 -6.78
CA LEU A 66 -15.38 -18.20 -8.10
C LEU A 66 -15.34 -16.69 -8.36
N ARG A 67 -16.44 -15.98 -8.10
CA ARG A 67 -16.55 -14.52 -8.24
C ARG A 67 -15.48 -13.81 -7.42
N TYR A 68 -15.30 -14.20 -6.16
CA TYR A 68 -14.27 -13.63 -5.28
C TYR A 68 -12.86 -13.86 -5.83
N TYR A 69 -12.50 -15.08 -6.24
CA TYR A 69 -11.15 -15.35 -6.76
C TYR A 69 -10.87 -14.66 -8.10
N ILE A 70 -11.89 -14.49 -8.95
CA ILE A 70 -11.77 -13.70 -10.17
C ILE A 70 -11.51 -12.23 -9.82
N LEU A 71 -12.28 -11.66 -8.88
CA LEU A 71 -12.09 -10.28 -8.41
C LEU A 71 -10.71 -10.10 -7.79
N ARG A 72 -10.26 -11.06 -6.96
CA ARG A 72 -8.93 -11.08 -6.36
C ARG A 72 -7.82 -11.03 -7.40
N ARG A 73 -7.86 -11.92 -8.39
CA ARG A 73 -6.86 -11.97 -9.47
C ARG A 73 -6.80 -10.64 -10.23
N LYS A 74 -7.96 -10.05 -10.54
CA LYS A 74 -8.05 -8.77 -11.24
C LYS A 74 -7.52 -7.62 -10.39
N THR A 75 -7.92 -7.55 -9.12
CA THR A 75 -7.50 -6.50 -8.18
C THR A 75 -5.98 -6.52 -7.97
N GLU A 76 -5.41 -7.69 -7.68
CA GLU A 76 -3.96 -7.85 -7.49
C GLU A 76 -3.18 -7.53 -8.77
N LYS A 77 -3.71 -7.87 -9.95
CA LYS A 77 -3.11 -7.50 -11.25
C LYS A 77 -3.13 -5.99 -11.47
N VAL A 78 -4.25 -5.34 -11.15
CA VAL A 78 -4.50 -3.93 -11.51
C VAL A 78 -3.86 -2.95 -10.52
N TYR A 79 -3.76 -3.33 -9.24
CA TYR A 79 -3.34 -2.43 -8.17
C TYR A 79 -1.99 -1.71 -8.40
N PRO A 80 -0.90 -2.38 -8.82
CA PRO A 80 0.39 -1.70 -9.05
C PRO A 80 0.28 -0.56 -10.06
N TYR A 81 -0.53 -0.75 -11.11
CA TYR A 81 -0.79 0.28 -12.11
C TYR A 81 -1.63 1.42 -11.54
N ALA A 82 -2.64 1.11 -10.72
CA ALA A 82 -3.48 2.11 -10.08
C ALA A 82 -2.67 3.01 -9.14
N LYS A 83 -1.82 2.41 -8.30
CA LYS A 83 -0.93 3.11 -7.36
C LYS A 83 -0.08 4.15 -8.09
N LEU A 84 0.67 3.71 -9.10
CA LEU A 84 1.59 4.61 -9.79
C LEU A 84 0.84 5.63 -10.66
N ALA A 85 -0.26 5.26 -11.32
CA ALA A 85 -1.08 6.21 -12.05
C ALA A 85 -1.62 7.31 -11.13
N ALA A 86 -2.09 6.96 -9.93
CA ALA A 86 -2.55 7.91 -8.92
C ALA A 86 -1.41 8.87 -8.53
N GLU A 87 -0.24 8.36 -8.16
CA GLU A 87 0.93 9.16 -7.79
C GLU A 87 1.33 10.15 -8.90
N ARG A 88 1.44 9.68 -10.15
CA ARG A 88 1.84 10.52 -11.29
C ARG A 88 0.79 11.55 -11.67
N LEU A 89 -0.49 11.24 -11.53
CA LEU A 89 -1.57 12.19 -11.81
C LEU A 89 -1.67 13.26 -10.74
N VAL A 90 -1.46 12.91 -9.47
CA VAL A 90 -1.40 13.88 -8.36
C VAL A 90 -0.18 14.80 -8.54
N GLU A 91 1.02 14.23 -8.72
CA GLU A 91 2.26 14.98 -8.97
C GLU A 91 2.11 15.94 -10.17
N LEU A 92 1.44 15.47 -11.23
CA LEU A 92 1.12 16.29 -12.39
C LEU A 92 0.21 17.44 -12.02
N ASN A 93 -0.92 17.20 -11.36
CA ASN A 93 -1.88 18.25 -11.03
C ASN A 93 -1.30 19.30 -10.09
N ASP A 94 -0.54 18.87 -9.08
CA ASP A 94 0.17 19.77 -8.17
C ASP A 94 1.15 20.65 -8.95
N SER A 95 1.96 20.05 -9.81
CA SER A 95 2.89 20.79 -10.66
C SER A 95 2.19 21.74 -11.63
N LEU A 96 1.02 21.38 -12.16
CA LEU A 96 0.27 22.23 -13.08
C LEU A 96 -0.35 23.43 -12.38
N ALA A 97 -0.69 23.32 -11.09
CA ALA A 97 -1.25 24.42 -10.30
C ALA A 97 -0.31 25.62 -10.22
N ASP A 98 1.01 25.38 -10.14
CA ASP A 98 2.02 26.43 -10.07
C ASP A 98 2.40 27.03 -11.45
N ILE A 99 2.10 26.33 -12.54
CA ILE A 99 2.49 26.74 -13.89
C ILE A 99 1.46 27.70 -14.49
N LYS A 100 1.70 29.01 -14.32
CA LYS A 100 0.89 30.08 -14.92
C LYS A 100 0.95 30.10 -16.47
N ASN A 101 2.07 29.71 -17.06
CA ASN A 101 2.28 29.78 -18.51
C ASN A 101 1.68 28.57 -19.25
N THR A 102 0.71 28.82 -20.11
CA THR A 102 0.00 27.79 -20.89
C THR A 102 0.92 26.92 -21.78
N ARG A 103 1.98 27.49 -22.37
CA ARG A 103 2.95 26.74 -23.19
C ARG A 103 3.80 25.80 -22.34
N LYS A 104 4.27 26.26 -21.18
CA LYS A 104 4.99 25.42 -20.21
C LYS A 104 4.09 24.30 -19.70
N ARG A 105 2.84 24.63 -19.34
CA ARG A 105 1.81 23.69 -18.91
C ARG A 105 1.63 22.55 -19.92
N ARG A 106 1.44 22.90 -21.21
CA ARG A 106 1.34 21.94 -22.32
C ARG A 106 2.58 21.05 -22.47
N LYS A 107 3.78 21.62 -22.35
CA LYS A 107 5.05 20.86 -22.46
C LYS A 107 5.19 19.86 -21.32
N TYR A 108 4.87 20.27 -20.10
CA TYR A 108 4.95 19.42 -18.91
C TYR A 108 3.93 18.27 -18.96
N THR A 109 2.65 18.58 -19.26
CA THR A 109 1.63 17.54 -19.48
C THR A 109 2.06 16.53 -20.55
N LYS A 110 2.65 16.97 -21.67
CA LYS A 110 3.15 16.06 -22.70
C LYS A 110 4.25 15.12 -22.19
N LYS A 111 5.13 15.60 -21.31
CA LYS A 111 6.20 14.79 -20.71
C LYS A 111 5.63 13.71 -19.80
N VAL A 112 4.73 14.06 -18.89
CA VAL A 112 4.07 13.10 -17.99
C VAL A 112 3.21 12.12 -18.78
N GLN A 113 2.48 12.61 -19.78
CA GLN A 113 1.71 11.76 -20.69
C GLN A 113 2.59 10.68 -21.33
N LYS A 114 3.71 11.11 -21.92
CA LYS A 114 4.63 10.20 -22.60
C LYS A 114 5.20 9.16 -21.62
N TYR A 115 5.55 9.57 -20.40
CA TYR A 115 6.04 8.65 -19.37
C TYR A 115 5.01 7.57 -19.01
N ILE A 116 3.76 7.96 -18.70
CA ILE A 116 2.70 7.00 -18.35
C ILE A 116 2.37 6.09 -19.55
N GLU A 117 2.35 6.63 -20.78
CA GLU A 117 2.16 5.82 -21.99
C GLU A 117 3.33 4.85 -22.21
N GLU A 118 4.59 5.26 -22.06
CA GLU A 118 5.74 4.38 -22.26
C GLU A 118 5.79 3.26 -21.21
N GLU A 119 5.52 3.59 -19.96
CA GLU A 119 5.54 2.63 -18.86
C GLU A 119 4.34 1.67 -18.88
N PHE A 120 3.16 2.13 -19.34
CA PHE A 120 1.91 1.39 -19.12
C PHE A 120 0.97 1.26 -20.32
N SER A 121 1.22 1.88 -21.47
CA SER A 121 0.31 1.82 -22.63
C SER A 121 -0.01 0.38 -23.02
N GLU A 122 0.99 -0.49 -23.09
CA GLU A 122 0.77 -1.89 -23.49
C GLU A 122 0.02 -2.70 -22.44
N GLU A 123 0.28 -2.50 -21.15
CA GLU A 123 -0.43 -3.21 -20.09
C GLU A 123 -1.85 -2.67 -19.85
N LEU A 124 -2.02 -1.34 -19.92
CA LEU A 124 -3.33 -0.69 -19.83
C LEU A 124 -4.23 -1.06 -21.01
N LYS A 125 -3.69 -1.15 -22.23
CA LYS A 125 -4.43 -1.63 -23.41
C LYS A 125 -4.86 -3.10 -23.29
N LYS A 126 -4.12 -3.93 -22.54
CA LYS A 126 -4.44 -5.34 -22.31
C LYS A 126 -5.46 -5.54 -21.18
N LEU A 127 -5.84 -4.48 -20.46
CA LEU A 127 -6.84 -4.61 -19.40
C LEU A 127 -8.21 -4.90 -20.00
N THR A 128 -8.88 -5.89 -19.42
CA THR A 128 -10.29 -6.13 -19.72
C THR A 128 -11.16 -4.98 -19.20
N ARG A 129 -12.37 -4.85 -19.71
CA ARG A 129 -13.32 -3.80 -19.27
C ARG A 129 -13.50 -3.73 -17.75
N THR A 130 -13.63 -4.89 -17.09
CA THR A 130 -13.79 -4.96 -15.63
C THR A 130 -12.49 -4.63 -14.88
N GLU A 131 -11.33 -4.95 -15.47
CA GLU A 131 -10.04 -4.57 -14.88
C GLU A 131 -9.85 -3.04 -14.96
N GLY A 132 -10.28 -2.41 -16.06
CA GLY A 132 -10.31 -0.95 -16.18
C GLY A 132 -11.26 -0.26 -15.18
N GLN A 133 -12.39 -0.90 -14.84
CA GLN A 133 -13.28 -0.39 -13.78
C GLN A 133 -12.61 -0.44 -12.41
N ILE A 134 -11.96 -1.55 -12.08
CA ILE A 134 -11.17 -1.67 -10.84
C ILE A 134 -10.06 -0.63 -10.81
N LEU A 135 -9.37 -0.40 -11.94
CA LEU A 135 -8.30 0.60 -12.04
C LEU A 135 -8.78 1.99 -11.64
N VAL A 136 -9.91 2.46 -12.19
CA VAL A 136 -10.45 3.79 -11.86
C VAL A 136 -10.85 3.87 -10.38
N LYS A 137 -11.53 2.85 -9.88
CA LYS A 137 -11.93 2.77 -8.47
C LYS A 137 -10.75 2.84 -7.52
N LEU A 138 -9.66 2.13 -7.85
CA LEU A 138 -8.42 2.18 -7.08
C LEU A 138 -7.74 3.54 -7.17
N ILE A 139 -7.75 4.22 -8.32
CA ILE A 139 -7.26 5.60 -8.42
C ILE A 139 -8.08 6.54 -7.52
N TYR A 140 -9.41 6.39 -7.49
CA TYR A 140 -10.26 7.16 -6.58
C TYR A 140 -9.93 6.86 -5.11
N ARG A 141 -9.76 5.58 -4.75
CA ARG A 141 -9.34 5.15 -3.40
C ARG A 141 -8.07 5.86 -2.92
N GLN A 142 -7.10 6.08 -3.82
CA GLN A 142 -5.82 6.69 -3.47
C GLN A 142 -5.83 8.22 -3.51
N THR A 143 -6.69 8.84 -4.31
CA THR A 143 -6.63 10.29 -4.56
C THR A 143 -7.83 11.06 -4.01
N GLY A 144 -8.94 10.38 -3.70
CA GLY A 144 -10.22 11.01 -3.41
C GLY A 144 -10.84 11.75 -4.60
N THR A 145 -10.26 11.62 -5.80
CA THR A 145 -10.71 12.31 -7.00
C THR A 145 -10.97 11.30 -8.12
N THR A 146 -12.00 11.55 -8.92
CA THR A 146 -12.31 10.65 -10.04
C THR A 146 -11.19 10.69 -11.07
N ALA A 147 -10.93 9.56 -11.73
CA ALA A 147 -9.98 9.54 -12.84
C ALA A 147 -10.39 10.53 -13.94
N PHE A 148 -11.70 10.75 -14.13
CA PHE A 148 -12.23 11.82 -14.99
C PHE A 148 -11.71 13.20 -14.59
N ASP A 149 -11.81 13.55 -13.31
CA ASP A 149 -11.40 14.87 -12.82
C ASP A 149 -9.88 15.04 -12.84
N LEU A 150 -9.12 14.01 -12.53
CA LEU A 150 -7.65 14.03 -12.63
C LEU A 150 -7.17 14.32 -14.05
N VAL A 151 -7.94 13.90 -15.06
CA VAL A 151 -7.57 14.04 -16.47
C VAL A 151 -8.37 15.09 -17.22
N LYS A 152 -9.33 15.76 -16.56
CA LYS A 152 -10.23 16.70 -17.24
C LYS A 152 -9.43 17.87 -17.81
N ASP A 153 -8.51 18.47 -17.08
CA ASP A 153 -7.79 19.66 -17.56
C ASP A 153 -6.58 19.34 -18.46
N LEU A 154 -6.41 18.04 -18.75
CA LEU A 154 -5.40 17.52 -19.66
C LEU A 154 -5.88 17.56 -21.11
N ARG A 155 -4.92 17.52 -22.03
CA ARG A 155 -5.14 17.68 -23.48
C ARG A 155 -6.17 16.68 -24.02
N ASN A 156 -6.90 17.09 -25.06
CA ASN A 156 -7.88 16.25 -25.77
C ASN A 156 -7.34 14.86 -26.18
N GLY A 157 -6.05 14.74 -26.52
CA GLY A 157 -5.43 13.46 -26.85
C GLY A 157 -5.29 12.49 -25.68
N TRP A 158 -5.12 13.00 -24.45
CA TRP A 158 -5.05 12.19 -23.23
C TRP A 158 -6.43 11.71 -22.81
N ARG A 159 -7.40 12.63 -22.83
CA ARG A 159 -8.82 12.29 -22.78
C ARG A 159 -9.11 11.18 -23.81
N ALA A 160 -8.74 11.38 -25.06
CA ALA A 160 -8.92 10.40 -26.12
C ALA A 160 -8.15 9.09 -25.90
N PHE A 161 -7.00 9.05 -25.23
CA PHE A 161 -6.32 7.81 -24.88
C PHE A 161 -7.14 6.99 -23.87
N TRP A 162 -7.57 7.63 -22.77
CA TRP A 162 -8.44 7.00 -21.77
C TRP A 162 -9.81 6.63 -22.32
N TYR A 163 -10.36 7.48 -23.20
CA TYR A 163 -11.59 7.22 -23.93
C TYR A 163 -11.37 6.09 -24.94
N ASN A 164 -10.48 6.18 -25.92
CA ASN A 164 -10.30 5.19 -27.01
C ASN A 164 -9.89 3.80 -26.52
N THR A 165 -9.02 3.70 -25.52
CA THR A 165 -8.57 2.40 -24.96
C THR A 165 -9.72 1.65 -24.27
N THR A 166 -10.80 2.36 -23.93
CA THR A 166 -11.88 1.81 -23.11
C THR A 166 -13.31 2.21 -23.56
N ALA A 167 -13.44 2.65 -24.82
CA ALA A 167 -14.34 3.71 -25.26
C ALA A 167 -15.85 3.48 -25.23
N LYS A 168 -16.34 2.25 -25.25
CA LYS A 168 -17.81 2.08 -25.35
C LYS A 168 -18.55 2.19 -24.02
N PHE A 169 -17.87 2.04 -22.89
CA PHE A 169 -18.51 2.06 -21.55
C PHE A 169 -17.89 3.08 -20.59
N PHE A 170 -16.85 3.81 -21.00
CA PHE A 170 -15.96 4.49 -20.06
C PHE A 170 -16.43 5.81 -19.48
N LYS A 171 -17.44 6.49 -20.07
CA LYS A 171 -17.96 7.73 -19.44
C LYS A 171 -18.50 7.48 -18.04
N ILE A 172 -19.11 6.32 -17.83
CA ILE A 172 -19.59 5.89 -16.52
C ILE A 172 -18.39 5.48 -15.66
N SER A 173 -17.55 4.56 -16.16
CA SER A 173 -16.50 3.99 -15.31
C SER A 173 -15.36 4.94 -14.89
N ILE A 174 -15.02 6.00 -15.65
CA ILE A 174 -13.99 6.99 -15.22
C ILE A 174 -14.47 7.94 -14.13
N LYS A 175 -15.79 8.03 -13.97
CA LYS A 175 -16.45 8.83 -12.95
C LYS A 175 -16.86 8.00 -11.74
N GLU A 176 -16.62 6.69 -11.79
CA GLU A 176 -16.90 5.81 -10.66
C GLU A 176 -16.02 6.20 -9.49
N GLU A 177 -16.66 6.19 -8.33
CA GLU A 177 -16.05 6.42 -7.04
C GLU A 177 -15.84 5.08 -6.34
N PHE A 178 -15.19 5.11 -5.18
CA PHE A 178 -14.96 3.92 -4.37
C PHE A 178 -15.70 4.04 -3.04
N HIS A 179 -16.78 3.27 -2.90
CA HIS A 179 -17.71 3.33 -1.77
C HIS A 179 -17.86 1.95 -1.12
N PRO A 180 -16.84 1.47 -0.37
CA PRO A 180 -16.87 0.13 0.23
C PRO A 180 -17.92 -0.01 1.35
N ASP A 181 -18.42 1.11 1.87
CA ASP A 181 -19.52 1.13 2.82
C ASP A 181 -20.85 0.79 2.13
N VAL A 182 -21.12 1.28 0.93
CA VAL A 182 -22.39 1.04 0.22
C VAL A 182 -22.33 -0.14 -0.74
N ILE A 183 -21.20 -0.33 -1.43
CA ILE A 183 -21.04 -1.25 -2.55
C ILE A 183 -20.25 -2.49 -2.11
N GLU A 184 -20.85 -3.67 -2.22
CA GLU A 184 -20.23 -4.94 -1.82
C GLU A 184 -18.94 -5.22 -2.60
N GLU A 185 -18.92 -4.97 -3.91
CA GLU A 185 -17.73 -5.19 -4.73
C GLU A 185 -16.55 -4.32 -4.29
N ASP A 186 -16.80 -3.07 -3.89
CA ASP A 186 -15.76 -2.15 -3.42
C ASP A 186 -15.22 -2.61 -2.07
N TYR A 187 -16.10 -3.08 -1.18
CA TYR A 187 -15.67 -3.73 0.05
C TYR A 187 -14.83 -4.97 -0.20
N LEU A 188 -15.23 -5.83 -1.14
CA LEU A 188 -14.45 -7.03 -1.47
C LEU A 188 -13.08 -6.66 -2.05
N ILE A 189 -13.01 -5.63 -2.89
CA ILE A 189 -11.75 -5.07 -3.38
C ILE A 189 -10.89 -4.63 -2.20
N GLU A 190 -11.45 -3.91 -1.23
CA GLU A 190 -10.72 -3.46 -0.04
C GLU A 190 -10.24 -4.64 0.82
N ASP A 191 -11.09 -5.63 1.09
CA ASP A 191 -10.70 -6.86 1.81
C ASP A 191 -9.57 -7.61 1.08
N ILE A 192 -9.61 -7.68 -0.25
CA ILE A 192 -8.54 -8.27 -1.06
C ILE A 192 -7.23 -7.49 -0.89
N LEU A 193 -7.27 -6.17 -0.95
CA LEU A 193 -6.09 -5.31 -0.79
C LEU A 193 -5.48 -5.48 0.60
N GLN A 194 -6.28 -5.37 1.65
CA GLN A 194 -5.80 -5.50 3.02
C GLN A 194 -5.17 -6.88 3.26
N ARG A 195 -5.77 -7.96 2.74
CA ARG A 195 -5.16 -9.29 2.75
C ARG A 195 -3.86 -9.35 1.96
N ALA A 196 -3.80 -8.72 0.80
CA ALA A 196 -2.59 -8.73 -0.03
C ALA A 196 -1.45 -7.94 0.63
N PHE A 197 -1.74 -6.83 1.29
CA PHE A 197 -0.76 -6.06 2.08
C PHE A 197 -0.28 -6.85 3.29
N SER A 198 -1.18 -7.44 4.06
CA SER A 198 -0.85 -8.26 5.23
C SER A 198 0.04 -9.47 4.86
N ASN A 199 -0.13 -10.03 3.66
CA ASN A 199 0.71 -11.12 3.15
C ASN A 199 1.99 -10.63 2.42
N GLY A 200 2.26 -9.33 2.37
CA GLY A 200 3.42 -8.77 1.66
C GLY A 200 3.39 -8.96 0.13
N LYS A 201 2.24 -9.29 -0.44
CA LYS A 201 2.09 -9.53 -1.88
C LYS A 201 2.03 -8.23 -2.69
N LEU A 202 1.47 -7.18 -2.09
CA LEU A 202 1.37 -5.85 -2.67
C LEU A 202 2.01 -4.84 -1.72
N GLU A 203 2.59 -3.80 -2.30
CA GLU A 203 3.11 -2.67 -1.53
C GLU A 203 1.96 -1.85 -0.95
N ARG A 204 2.01 -1.60 0.36
CA ARG A 204 0.97 -0.89 1.08
C ARG A 204 0.87 0.55 0.59
N GLN A 205 -0.35 1.04 0.45
CA GLN A 205 -0.64 2.45 0.20
C GLN A 205 -1.91 2.84 0.96
N ALA A 206 -1.78 3.83 1.85
CA ALA A 206 -2.88 4.35 2.62
C ALA A 206 -3.94 4.98 1.70
N THR A 207 -5.21 4.69 1.98
CA THR A 207 -6.32 5.36 1.28
C THR A 207 -6.48 6.78 1.81
N VAL A 208 -6.93 7.69 0.94
CA VAL A 208 -7.33 9.07 1.33
C VAL A 208 -8.75 9.11 1.89
N LEU A 209 -9.53 8.04 1.68
CA LEU A 209 -10.93 7.97 2.07
C LEU A 209 -11.09 7.68 3.56
N ASP A 210 -12.10 8.30 4.18
CA ASP A 210 -12.41 8.15 5.60
C ASP A 210 -13.44 7.01 5.81
N TYR A 211 -12.94 5.76 5.85
CA TYR A 211 -13.73 4.61 6.27
C TYR A 211 -12.95 3.71 7.20
N ASP A 212 -13.67 3.06 8.11
CA ASP A 212 -13.13 2.12 9.09
C ASP A 212 -13.33 0.67 8.59
N TYR A 213 -12.23 0.00 8.27
CA TYR A 213 -12.25 -1.35 7.72
C TYR A 213 -12.92 -2.37 8.64
N ASP A 214 -12.77 -2.26 9.95
CA ASP A 214 -13.39 -3.18 10.92
C ASP A 214 -14.92 -3.03 10.92
N LYS A 215 -15.41 -1.79 10.79
CA LYS A 215 -16.86 -1.54 10.63
C LYS A 215 -17.38 -2.13 9.33
N LEU A 216 -16.65 -1.99 8.23
CA LEU A 216 -17.01 -2.57 6.94
C LEU A 216 -17.07 -4.10 7.03
N TYR A 217 -16.03 -4.74 7.58
CA TYR A 217 -15.99 -6.19 7.76
C TYR A 217 -17.19 -6.69 8.56
N ASN A 218 -17.52 -6.02 9.67
CA ASN A 218 -18.65 -6.38 10.51
C ASN A 218 -20.00 -6.18 9.81
N LYS A 219 -20.16 -5.10 9.03
CA LYS A 219 -21.36 -4.82 8.24
C LYS A 219 -21.62 -5.94 7.25
N TRP A 220 -20.66 -6.21 6.37
CA TRP A 220 -20.82 -7.18 5.29
C TRP A 220 -20.93 -8.62 5.80
N LYS A 221 -20.21 -8.97 6.87
CA LYS A 221 -20.36 -10.27 7.55
C LYS A 221 -21.76 -10.50 8.12
N LYS A 222 -22.38 -9.48 8.72
CA LYS A 222 -23.77 -9.57 9.23
C LYS A 222 -24.77 -9.75 8.09
N THR A 223 -24.59 -9.00 7.00
CA THR A 223 -25.44 -9.12 5.79
C THR A 223 -25.40 -10.55 5.23
N THR A 224 -24.21 -11.13 5.07
CA THR A 224 -24.07 -12.52 4.59
C THR A 224 -24.70 -13.54 5.53
N LYS A 225 -24.68 -13.31 6.86
CA LYS A 225 -25.33 -14.21 7.83
C LYS A 225 -26.86 -14.14 7.72
N LYS A 226 -27.43 -12.94 7.54
CA LYS A 226 -28.89 -12.76 7.39
C LYS A 226 -29.43 -13.44 6.13
N LEU A 227 -28.68 -13.44 5.03
CA LEU A 227 -29.08 -14.11 3.78
C LEU A 227 -29.07 -15.66 3.87
N LYS A 228 -28.43 -16.22 4.91
CA LYS A 228 -28.34 -17.67 5.12
C LYS A 228 -29.43 -18.24 6.04
N ASN A 229 -30.17 -17.38 6.72
CA ASN A 229 -31.28 -17.72 7.60
C ASN A 229 -32.60 -17.45 6.89
#